data_AF-A0A846EAI0-F1
#
_entry.id   AF-A0A846EAI0-F1
#
_cell.length_a   1.000
_cell.length_b   1.000
_cell.length_c   1.000
_cell.angle_alpha   90.00
_cell.angle_beta   90.00
_cell.angle_gamma   90.00
#
_symmetry.space_group_name_H-M   'P 1'
#
loop_
_entity.id
_entity.type
_entity.pdbx_description
1 polymer ?
#
loop_
_entity_poly.entity_id
_entity_poly.type
_entity_poly.pdbx_seq_one_letter_code
_entity_poly.pdbx_strand_id
1 'polypeptide(L)'
;MNVTNLSTEPSDGTTSHSPEPSAFQLLELQDVPLHFTQIPVDVRKLLELTGGDRQIGQEFLKCFLEHAPLYVNNLKQALCPVDFTQLAFNAHRLKGAAGMVASRSVFALAQQLEQEVQNKQSQNLVLLLTQLEEQLIEVEHFLQTWSTPTSER
;
A
#
# COMPACT_ATOMS: atom_id res chain seq x y z
N MET A 1 -31.35 65.31 -43.69
CA MET A 1 -32.10 66.20 -42.78
C MET A 1 -33.16 65.38 -42.08
N ASN A 2 -33.29 65.53 -40.75
CA ASN A 2 -34.19 64.85 -39.79
C ASN A 2 -34.01 63.33 -39.61
N VAL A 3 -33.54 62.80 -38.45
CA VAL A 3 -34.14 62.70 -37.08
C VAL A 3 -35.52 62.01 -37.11
N THR A 4 -35.83 60.92 -36.39
CA THR A 4 -35.92 60.73 -34.92
C THR A 4 -36.23 59.21 -34.69
N ASN A 5 -35.34 58.41 -34.08
CA ASN A 5 -35.29 57.99 -32.66
C ASN A 5 -36.46 57.12 -32.15
N LEU A 6 -36.20 55.89 -31.67
CA LEU A 6 -36.59 55.44 -30.31
C LEU A 6 -35.97 54.06 -29.93
N SER A 7 -35.08 54.10 -28.94
CA SER A 7 -34.85 53.19 -27.80
C SER A 7 -35.19 51.69 -27.96
N THR A 8 -34.32 50.75 -27.55
CA THR A 8 -33.92 50.56 -26.14
C THR A 8 -32.71 49.60 -26.06
N GLU A 9 -31.62 50.01 -25.40
CA GLU A 9 -30.75 49.10 -24.64
C GLU A 9 -31.02 49.33 -23.15
N PRO A 10 -30.73 48.36 -22.25
CA PRO A 10 -29.36 48.29 -21.73
C PRO A 10 -28.81 46.85 -21.54
N SER A 11 -27.47 46.73 -21.60
CA SER A 11 -26.56 46.12 -20.60
C SER A 11 -26.90 44.71 -20.09
N ASP A 12 -26.01 43.73 -20.00
CA ASP A 12 -24.56 43.68 -20.03
C ASP A 12 -24.17 42.21 -20.21
N GLY A 13 -22.95 41.94 -20.68
CA GLY A 13 -22.37 40.61 -20.57
C GLY A 13 -21.50 40.22 -21.77
N THR A 14 -20.37 40.90 -21.88
CA THR A 14 -19.10 40.31 -22.36
C THR A 14 -18.97 38.85 -21.90
N THR A 15 -18.53 37.87 -22.70
CA THR A 15 -17.13 37.57 -23.09
C THR A 15 -17.20 36.33 -24.01
N SER A 16 -16.65 36.34 -25.22
CA SER A 16 -15.28 35.88 -25.56
C SER A 16 -15.10 34.35 -25.60
N HIS A 17 -14.73 33.88 -26.79
CA HIS A 17 -13.81 32.77 -27.13
C HIS A 17 -13.96 31.39 -26.45
N SER A 18 -14.12 30.37 -27.32
CA SER A 18 -13.50 29.03 -27.36
C SER A 18 -12.71 28.48 -26.15
N PRO A 19 -12.42 27.17 -26.11
CA PRO A 19 -13.17 25.97 -26.49
C PRO A 19 -13.53 25.17 -25.21
N GLU A 20 -14.03 23.94 -25.37
CA GLU A 20 -14.22 23.00 -24.27
C GLU A 20 -13.06 22.96 -23.25
N PRO A 21 -13.36 22.82 -21.95
CA PRO A 21 -12.34 22.52 -20.96
C PRO A 21 -11.86 21.08 -21.14
N SER A 22 -10.84 20.91 -21.98
CA SER A 22 -9.89 19.82 -21.83
C SER A 22 -9.13 19.98 -20.51
N ALA A 23 -9.17 18.92 -19.69
CA ALA A 23 -8.02 18.32 -19.01
C ALA A 23 -7.94 18.27 -17.47
N PHE A 24 -8.66 19.01 -16.61
CA PHE A 24 -8.16 19.04 -15.20
C PHE A 24 -9.09 19.10 -13.98
N GLN A 25 -10.41 18.93 -14.09
CA GLN A 25 -11.25 19.11 -12.89
C GLN A 25 -12.45 18.16 -12.78
N LEU A 26 -12.16 16.89 -12.56
CA LEU A 26 -12.89 16.07 -11.59
C LEU A 26 -12.04 14.84 -11.22
N LEU A 27 -10.91 15.12 -10.56
CA LEU A 27 -10.36 14.16 -9.60
C LEU A 27 -11.37 14.07 -8.46
N GLU A 28 -11.94 12.90 -8.22
CA GLU A 28 -11.85 12.25 -6.92
C GLU A 28 -12.51 10.87 -6.96
N LEU A 29 -11.75 9.90 -6.45
CA LEU A 29 -12.15 8.51 -6.20
C LEU A 29 -12.24 7.63 -7.44
N GLN A 30 -11.10 7.47 -8.11
CA GLN A 30 -10.79 6.12 -8.61
C GLN A 30 -10.77 5.22 -7.36
N ASP A 31 -11.65 4.23 -7.33
CA ASP A 31 -11.69 3.17 -6.33
C ASP A 31 -10.26 2.69 -5.99
N VAL A 32 -9.70 3.19 -4.89
CA VAL A 32 -8.59 2.56 -4.20
C VAL A 32 -9.21 1.80 -3.02
N PRO A 33 -9.73 0.58 -3.20
CA PRO A 33 -10.05 -0.26 -2.07
C PRO A 33 -8.74 -0.90 -1.60
N LEU A 34 -7.91 -0.13 -0.89
CA LEU A 34 -6.89 -0.72 -0.01
C LEU A 34 -7.27 -0.51 1.44
N HIS A 35 -8.55 -0.72 1.74
CA HIS A 35 -8.94 -1.15 3.07
C HIS A 35 -8.70 -2.66 3.15
N PHE A 36 -7.44 -3.05 3.36
CA PHE A 36 -7.13 -4.33 3.98
C PHE A 36 -7.65 -4.26 5.42
N THR A 37 -8.96 -4.44 5.62
CA THR A 37 -9.53 -4.83 6.93
C THR A 37 -9.14 -6.28 7.20
N GLN A 38 -7.85 -6.59 7.12
CA GLN A 38 -7.34 -7.94 7.17
C GLN A 38 -6.53 -8.10 8.43
N ILE A 39 -6.85 -9.17 9.13
CA ILE A 39 -6.16 -9.66 10.31
C ILE A 39 -4.65 -9.71 9.96
N PRO A 40 -3.77 -8.98 10.67
CA PRO A 40 -2.35 -8.84 10.32
C PRO A 40 -1.62 -10.19 10.26
N VAL A 41 -2.09 -11.17 11.04
CA VAL A 41 -1.59 -12.55 11.10
C VAL A 41 -2.77 -13.52 11.22
N ASP A 42 -2.85 -14.50 10.33
CA ASP A 42 -3.83 -15.58 10.47
C ASP A 42 -3.38 -16.57 11.55
N VAL A 43 -3.89 -16.39 12.77
CA VAL A 43 -3.53 -17.21 13.94
C VAL A 43 -3.82 -18.69 13.73
N ARG A 44 -4.92 -19.04 13.07
CA ARG A 44 -5.24 -20.45 12.81
C ARG A 44 -4.16 -21.05 11.92
N LYS A 45 -3.81 -20.35 10.84
CA LYS A 45 -2.78 -20.83 9.93
C LYS A 45 -1.39 -20.86 10.57
N LEU A 46 -1.06 -19.85 11.38
CA LEU A 46 0.20 -19.82 12.11
C LEU A 46 0.32 -21.02 13.06
N LEU A 47 -0.74 -21.33 13.81
CA LEU A 47 -0.76 -22.51 14.68
C LEU A 47 -0.67 -23.82 13.88
N GLU A 48 -1.28 -23.93 12.71
CA GLU A 48 -1.07 -25.10 11.84
C GLU A 48 0.40 -25.27 11.45
N LEU A 49 1.08 -24.17 11.11
CA LEU A 49 2.51 -24.18 10.72
C LEU A 49 3.43 -24.55 11.90
N THR A 50 3.01 -24.29 13.13
CA THR A 50 3.79 -24.56 14.35
C THR A 50 3.32 -25.78 15.13
N GLY A 51 2.48 -26.64 14.53
CA GLY A 51 2.00 -27.86 15.19
C GLY A 51 1.08 -27.61 16.40
N GLY A 52 0.39 -26.47 16.41
CA GLY A 52 -0.51 -26.04 17.49
C GLY A 52 0.19 -25.30 18.63
N ASP A 53 1.51 -25.12 18.56
CA ASP A 53 2.27 -24.46 19.61
C ASP A 53 2.31 -22.93 19.40
N ARG A 54 1.66 -22.22 20.33
CA ARG A 54 1.62 -20.75 20.35
C ARG A 54 2.98 -20.13 20.61
N GLN A 55 3.82 -20.71 21.47
CA GLN A 55 5.13 -20.18 21.80
C GLN A 55 6.06 -20.26 20.59
N ILE A 56 6.01 -21.36 19.83
CA ILE A 56 6.72 -21.47 18.55
C ILE A 56 6.20 -20.45 17.54
N GLY A 57 4.88 -20.23 17.48
CA GLY A 57 4.29 -19.20 16.60
C GLY A 57 4.76 -17.78 16.94
N GLN A 58 4.87 -17.46 18.23
CA GLN A 58 5.42 -16.18 18.68
C GLN A 58 6.89 -16.03 18.29
N GLU A 59 7.69 -17.10 18.39
CA GLU A 59 9.10 -17.08 17.98
C GLU A 59 9.24 -16.86 16.47
N PHE A 60 8.39 -17.49 15.66
CA PHE A 60 8.35 -17.27 14.22
C PHE A 60 8.05 -15.80 13.89
N LEU A 61 7.07 -15.19 14.57
CA LEU A 61 6.76 -13.77 14.40
C LEU A 61 7.90 -12.84 14.82
N LYS A 62 8.58 -13.13 15.93
CA LYS A 62 9.76 -12.35 16.37
C LYS A 62 10.88 -12.42 15.34
N CYS A 63 11.24 -13.62 14.88
CA CYS A 63 12.27 -13.80 13.87
C CYS A 63 11.91 -13.09 12.55
N PHE A 64 10.64 -13.14 12.16
CA PHE A 64 10.15 -12.39 11.00
C PHE A 64 10.32 -10.87 11.19
N LEU A 65 9.90 -10.32 12.32
CA LEU A 65 10.00 -8.88 12.62
C LEU A 65 11.45 -8.39 12.79
N GLU A 66 12.39 -9.28 13.15
CA GLU A 66 13.82 -8.96 13.18
C GLU A 66 14.40 -8.74 11.76
N HIS A 67 13.94 -9.52 10.78
CA HIS A 67 14.52 -9.52 9.44
C HIS A 67 13.73 -8.72 8.40
N ALA A 68 12.40 -8.65 8.52
CA ALA A 68 11.55 -7.98 7.55
C ALA A 68 11.91 -6.51 7.30
N PRO A 69 12.26 -5.69 8.33
CA PRO A 69 12.71 -4.31 8.12
C PRO A 69 13.98 -4.21 7.25
N LEU A 70 14.87 -5.20 7.31
CA LEU A 70 16.08 -5.23 6.46
C LEU A 70 15.71 -5.41 4.99
N TYR A 71 14.75 -6.29 4.68
CA TYR A 71 14.27 -6.46 3.30
C TYR A 71 13.61 -5.19 2.78
N VAL A 72 12.78 -4.53 3.60
CA VAL A 72 12.14 -3.26 3.22
C VAL A 72 13.17 -2.16 3.01
N ASN A 73 14.17 -2.04 3.87
CA ASN A 73 15.24 -1.07 3.69
C ASN A 73 16.04 -1.34 2.39
N ASN A 74 16.37 -2.60 2.09
CA ASN A 74 17.03 -2.95 0.83
C ASN A 74 16.17 -2.62 -0.39
N LEU A 75 14.85 -2.85 -0.31
CA LEU A 75 13.92 -2.45 -1.37
C LEU A 75 13.94 -0.93 -1.59
N LYS A 76 13.94 -0.14 -0.51
CA LYS A 76 14.04 1.33 -0.59
C LYS A 76 15.34 1.79 -1.24
N GLN A 77 16.47 1.18 -0.88
CA GLN A 77 17.77 1.49 -1.47
C GLN A 77 17.82 1.17 -2.98
N ALA A 78 17.13 0.10 -3.39
CA ALA A 78 17.06 -0.32 -4.79
C ALA A 78 16.07 0.51 -5.64
N LEU A 79 15.43 1.56 -5.10
CA LEU A 79 14.59 2.48 -5.88
C LEU A 79 15.39 3.60 -6.57
N CYS A 80 16.59 3.95 -6.08
CA CYS A 80 17.35 5.07 -6.60
C CYS A 80 18.87 4.77 -6.65
N PRO A 81 19.41 4.36 -7.82
CA PRO A 81 18.70 4.09 -9.08
C PRO A 81 17.81 2.84 -8.96
N VAL A 82 16.79 2.74 -9.83
CA VAL A 82 15.90 1.57 -9.87
C VAL A 82 16.67 0.32 -10.31
N ASP A 83 16.96 -0.57 -9.37
CA ASP A 83 17.55 -1.89 -9.61
C ASP A 83 16.46 -2.96 -9.50
N PHE A 84 15.85 -3.28 -10.65
CA PHE A 84 14.79 -4.29 -10.72
C PHE A 84 15.24 -5.68 -10.23
N THR A 85 16.53 -6.01 -10.31
CA THR A 85 17.03 -7.32 -9.85
C THR A 85 17.01 -7.37 -8.33
N GLN A 86 17.56 -6.35 -7.69
CA GLN A 86 17.58 -6.25 -6.22
C GLN A 86 16.18 -6.07 -5.65
N LEU A 87 15.31 -5.32 -6.32
CA LEU A 87 13.91 -5.19 -5.95
C LEU A 87 13.21 -6.56 -5.96
N ALA A 88 13.34 -7.32 -7.05
CA ALA A 88 12.66 -8.62 -7.17
C ALA A 88 13.19 -9.61 -6.13
N PHE A 89 14.51 -9.63 -5.91
CA PHE A 89 15.14 -10.50 -4.92
C PHE A 89 14.63 -10.22 -3.49
N ASN A 90 14.63 -8.95 -3.06
CA ASN A 90 14.18 -8.61 -1.70
C ASN A 90 12.66 -8.79 -1.54
N ALA A 91 11.87 -8.52 -2.58
CA ALA A 91 10.43 -8.78 -2.60
C ALA A 91 10.13 -10.27 -2.41
N HIS A 92 10.84 -11.13 -3.15
CA HIS A 92 10.73 -12.58 -3.05
C HIS A 92 11.06 -13.09 -1.64
N ARG A 93 12.14 -12.59 -1.05
CA ARG A 93 12.56 -12.92 0.32
C ARG A 93 11.50 -12.52 1.34
N LEU A 94 11.00 -11.29 1.26
CA LEU A 94 9.97 -10.78 2.16
C LEU A 94 8.67 -11.58 2.03
N LYS A 95 8.26 -11.90 0.80
CA LYS A 95 7.10 -12.77 0.52
C LYS A 95 7.25 -14.14 1.18
N GLY A 96 8.39 -14.80 1.01
CA GLY A 96 8.66 -16.09 1.64
C GLY A 96 8.60 -16.04 3.17
N ALA A 97 9.23 -15.02 3.75
CA ALA A 97 9.22 -14.80 5.20
C ALA A 97 7.80 -14.53 5.73
N ALA A 98 7.02 -13.68 5.07
CA ALA A 98 5.63 -13.40 5.42
C ALA A 98 4.73 -14.64 5.35
N GLY A 99 4.99 -15.54 4.40
CA GLY A 99 4.30 -16.82 4.27
C GLY A 99 4.53 -17.76 5.45
N MET A 100 5.73 -17.77 6.03
CA MET A 100 6.06 -18.60 7.21
C MET A 100 5.34 -18.16 8.49
N VAL A 101 4.96 -16.88 8.57
CA VAL A 101 4.23 -16.33 9.72
C VAL A 101 2.75 -16.12 9.44
N ALA A 102 2.25 -16.60 8.30
CA ALA A 102 0.87 -16.42 7.87
C ALA A 102 0.38 -14.95 7.88
N SER A 103 1.29 -13.99 7.61
CA SER A 103 0.93 -12.59 7.42
C SER A 103 0.47 -12.37 5.98
N ARG A 104 -0.85 -12.44 5.77
CA ARG A 104 -1.46 -12.41 4.44
C ARG A 104 -1.27 -11.07 3.73
N SER A 105 -1.37 -9.97 4.46
CA SER A 105 -1.23 -8.62 3.90
C SER A 105 0.20 -8.37 3.42
N VAL A 106 1.21 -8.65 4.25
CA VAL A 106 2.62 -8.52 3.86
C VAL A 106 2.95 -9.47 2.70
N PHE A 107 2.46 -10.70 2.72
CA PHE A 107 2.65 -11.65 1.62
C PHE A 107 2.08 -11.10 0.30
N ALA A 108 0.85 -10.61 0.30
CA ALA A 108 0.18 -10.09 -0.89
C ALA A 108 0.88 -8.86 -1.46
N LEU A 109 1.27 -7.90 -0.60
CA LEU A 109 2.01 -6.71 -1.01
C LEU A 109 3.39 -7.05 -1.57
N ALA A 110 4.12 -7.95 -0.92
CA ALA A 110 5.43 -8.40 -1.40
C ALA A 110 5.31 -9.16 -2.73
N GLN A 111 4.25 -9.96 -2.91
CA GLN A 111 3.95 -10.62 -4.18
C GLN A 111 3.63 -9.61 -5.29
N GLN A 112 2.80 -8.60 -5.00
CA GLN A 112 2.47 -7.56 -5.96
C GLN A 112 3.73 -6.77 -6.37
N LEU A 113 4.56 -6.40 -5.39
CA LEU A 113 5.82 -5.71 -5.66
C LEU A 113 6.75 -6.58 -6.52
N GLU A 114 6.91 -7.86 -6.19
CA GLU A 114 7.70 -8.81 -7.01
C GLU A 114 7.20 -8.87 -8.46
N GLN A 115 5.88 -8.92 -8.66
CA GLN A 115 5.27 -8.96 -10.00
C GLN A 115 5.47 -7.65 -10.78
N GLU A 116 5.22 -6.49 -10.17
CA GLU A 116 5.43 -5.19 -10.81
C GLU A 116 6.89 -5.02 -11.26
N VAL A 117 7.82 -5.40 -10.39
CA VAL A 117 9.27 -5.31 -10.65
C VAL A 117 9.70 -6.28 -11.75
N GLN A 118 9.20 -7.52 -11.78
CA GLN A 118 9.47 -8.48 -12.85
C GLN A 118 8.96 -7.98 -14.21
N ASN A 119 7.86 -7.25 -14.22
CA ASN A 119 7.30 -6.60 -15.40
C ASN A 119 7.96 -5.24 -15.73
N LYS A 120 9.00 -4.84 -14.98
CA LYS A 120 9.70 -3.54 -15.10
C LYS A 120 8.77 -2.33 -14.93
N GLN A 121 7.72 -2.46 -14.13
CA GLN A 121 6.81 -1.39 -13.78
C GLN A 121 7.29 -0.69 -12.51
N SER A 122 7.36 0.65 -12.54
CA SER A 122 7.86 1.46 -11.42
C SER A 122 6.81 2.38 -10.79
N GLN A 123 5.58 2.36 -11.30
CA GLN A 123 4.56 3.37 -11.01
C GLN A 123 4.08 3.33 -9.54
N ASN A 124 3.95 2.13 -8.95
CA ASN A 124 3.39 1.96 -7.62
C ASN A 124 4.42 1.50 -6.57
N LEU A 125 5.71 1.37 -6.91
CA LEU A 125 6.70 0.77 -6.02
C LEU A 125 6.83 1.52 -4.68
N VAL A 126 6.79 2.86 -4.71
CA VAL A 126 6.85 3.69 -3.50
C VAL A 126 5.61 3.48 -2.62
N LEU A 127 4.43 3.39 -3.24
CA LEU A 127 3.17 3.14 -2.54
C LEU A 127 3.18 1.76 -1.88
N LEU A 128 3.58 0.72 -2.62
CA LEU A 128 3.67 -0.65 -2.10
C LEU A 128 4.67 -0.76 -0.93
N LEU A 129 5.79 -0.04 -1.00
CA LEU A 129 6.76 -0.02 0.10
C LEU A 129 6.22 0.67 1.35
N THR A 130 5.49 1.77 1.18
CA THR A 130 4.84 2.46 2.30
C THR A 130 3.83 1.54 2.98
N GLN A 131 3.01 0.83 2.19
CA GLN A 131 2.05 -0.13 2.70
C GLN A 131 2.71 -1.33 3.38
N LEU A 132 3.84 -1.82 2.85
CA LEU A 132 4.61 -2.88 3.52
C LEU A 132 5.07 -2.45 4.92
N GLU A 133 5.57 -1.22 5.08
CA GLU A 133 5.97 -0.70 6.38
C GLU A 133 4.81 -0.61 7.36
N GLU A 134 3.67 -0.08 6.92
CA GLU A 134 2.46 -0.03 7.73
C GLU A 134 2.01 -1.42 8.17
N GLN A 135 2.05 -2.41 7.28
CA GLN A 135 1.69 -3.78 7.62
C GLN A 135 2.68 -4.45 8.59
N LEU A 136 3.98 -4.11 8.53
CA LEU A 136 4.95 -4.62 9.51
C LEU A 136 4.67 -4.08 10.91
N ILE A 137 4.26 -2.81 11.02
CA ILE A 137 3.84 -2.21 12.30
C ILE A 137 2.60 -2.94 12.85
N GLU A 138 1.62 -3.24 12.00
CA GLU A 138 0.43 -3.99 12.41
C GLU A 138 0.76 -5.43 12.87
N VAL A 139 1.74 -6.09 12.24
CA VAL A 139 2.23 -7.40 12.70
C VAL A 139 2.95 -7.29 14.05
N GLU A 140 3.71 -6.23 14.29
CA GLU A 140 4.34 -5.96 15.58
C GLU A 140 3.31 -5.73 16.69
N HIS A 141 2.32 -4.86 16.45
CA HIS A 141 1.20 -4.64 17.38
C HIS A 141 0.44 -5.94 17.66
N PHE A 142 0.18 -6.73 16.61
CA PHE A 142 -0.43 -8.04 16.77
C PHE A 142 0.39 -8.94 17.69
N LEU A 143 1.70 -9.04 17.50
CA LEU A 143 2.57 -9.86 18.35
C LEU A 143 2.52 -9.40 19.82
N GLN A 144 2.51 -8.10 20.09
CA GLN A 144 2.42 -7.57 21.46
C GLN A 144 1.11 -7.99 22.15
N THR A 145 -0.03 -7.84 21.47
CA THR A 145 -1.33 -8.28 22.01
C THR A 145 -1.40 -9.80 22.17
N TRP A 146 -0.85 -10.55 21.20
CA TRP A 146 -0.81 -12.00 21.21
C TRP A 146 0.28 -12.58 22.12
N SER A 147 1.19 -11.77 22.68
CA SER A 147 2.20 -12.22 23.65
C SER A 147 1.80 -12.00 25.09
N THR A 148 0.78 -11.18 25.34
CA THR A 148 0.33 -10.91 26.71
C THR A 148 -0.13 -12.23 27.34
N PRO A 149 0.54 -12.72 28.41
CA PRO A 149 0.05 -13.89 29.11
C PRO A 149 -1.29 -13.52 29.71
N THR A 150 -2.33 -14.29 29.39
CA THR A 150 -3.55 -14.29 30.19
C THR A 150 -3.13 -14.76 31.58
N SER A 151 -2.82 -13.80 32.45
CA SER A 151 -2.60 -14.06 33.86
C SER A 151 -3.93 -14.56 34.40
N GLU A 152 -4.04 -15.88 34.56
CA GLU A 152 -5.11 -16.50 35.31
C GLU A 152 -5.18 -15.84 36.69
N ARG A 153 -6.36 -15.31 37.02
CA ARG A 153 -6.79 -15.07 38.40
C ARG A 153 -7.53 -16.31 38.87
#